data_AF-A0A0T6ZMW6-F1
#
_entry.id   AF-A0A0T6ZMW6-F1
#
_cell.length_a   1.000
_cell.length_b   1.000
_cell.length_c   1.000
_cell.angle_alpha   90.00
_cell.angle_beta   90.00
_cell.angle_gamma   90.00
#
_symmetry.space_group_name_H-M   'P 1'
#
loop_
_entity.id
_entity.type
_entity.pdbx_description
1 polymer ?
#
loop_
_entity_poly.entity_id
_entity_poly.type
_entity_poly.pdbx_seq_one_letter_code
_entity_poly.pdbx_strand_id
1 'polypeptide(L)'
;MDEQTARCLLELDDQIQGLWRALEHHSNAEEFRAAARRHQERAEEIQASTESYARDFEKMIRNLHEESIKYINTVSVIGYTAYFATWAFTKGSMTNQQHALIGLLGMLSVAAFVLWEMLQGFVRLQAISDLSRIYREGISVENFERVRDEQLRREAKRMTIFNPAHKLVFLFSAGCAFYGGAMLMHLLYSSL
;
A
#
# COMPACT_ATOMS: atom_id res chain seq x y z
N MET A 1 6.95 77.34 1.22
CA MET A 1 7.16 75.99 1.77
C MET A 1 7.51 76.19 3.23
N ASP A 2 6.80 75.54 4.15
CA ASP A 2 6.98 75.76 5.58
C ASP A 2 8.35 75.21 6.05
N GLU A 3 8.99 75.87 7.01
CA GLU A 3 10.35 75.55 7.47
C GLU A 3 10.40 74.14 8.07
N GLN A 4 9.31 73.72 8.72
CA GLN A 4 9.16 72.36 9.24
C GLN A 4 9.09 71.31 8.12
N THR A 5 8.46 71.63 6.98
CA THR A 5 8.41 70.71 5.84
C THR A 5 9.79 70.54 5.21
N ALA A 6 10.58 71.62 5.14
CA ALA A 6 11.95 71.56 4.61
C ALA A 6 12.87 70.70 5.48
N ARG A 7 12.78 70.81 6.81
CA ARG A 7 13.54 69.95 7.74
C ARG A 7 13.14 68.48 7.63
N CYS A 8 11.85 68.20 7.58
CA CYS A 8 11.34 66.84 7.46
C CYS A 8 11.83 66.17 6.16
N LEU A 9 11.86 66.91 5.05
CA LEU A 9 12.37 66.40 3.77
C LEU A 9 13.88 66.11 3.79
N LEU A 10 14.67 66.96 4.46
CA LEU A 10 16.12 66.73 4.59
C LEU A 10 16.44 65.52 5.47
N GLU A 11 15.68 65.32 6.54
CA GLU A 11 15.84 64.17 7.43
C GLU A 11 15.42 62.87 6.76
N LEU A 12 14.38 62.91 5.92
CA LEU A 12 13.96 61.77 5.09
C LEU A 12 15.01 61.42 4.02
N ASP A 13 15.62 62.42 3.38
CA ASP A 13 16.67 62.20 2.38
C ASP A 13 17.91 61.53 2.99
N ASP A 14 18.32 61.96 4.17
CA ASP A 14 19.47 61.37 4.88
C ASP A 14 19.19 59.91 5.31
N GLN A 15 17.97 59.61 5.75
CA GLN A 15 17.54 58.23 6.04
C GLN A 15 17.49 57.36 4.78
N ILE A 16 16.98 57.89 3.67
CA ILE A 16 16.95 57.18 2.38
C ILE A 16 18.37 56.90 1.89
N GLN A 17 19.28 57.87 1.99
CA GLN A 17 20.69 57.68 1.64
C GLN A 17 21.40 56.69 2.56
N GLY A 18 21.07 56.70 3.86
CA GLY A 18 21.57 55.72 4.82
C GLY A 18 21.13 54.29 4.48
N LEU A 19 19.86 54.09 4.11
CA LEU A 19 19.33 52.81 3.65
C LEU A 19 19.98 52.37 2.34
N TRP A 20 20.20 53.28 1.40
CA TRP A 20 20.88 52.99 0.13
C TRP A 20 22.33 52.54 0.35
N ARG A 21 23.10 53.24 1.20
CA ARG A 21 24.48 52.83 1.54
C ARG A 21 24.53 51.49 2.28
N ALA A 22 23.56 51.22 3.15
CA ALA A 22 23.43 49.94 3.84
C ALA A 22 23.07 48.81 2.87
N LEU A 23 22.18 49.05 1.90
CA LEU A 23 21.87 48.11 0.81
C LEU A 23 23.10 47.86 -0.06
N GLU A 24 23.85 48.90 -0.41
CA GLU A 24 25.07 48.83 -1.23
C GLU A 24 26.21 48.05 -0.53
N HIS A 25 26.28 48.10 0.82
CA HIS A 25 27.24 47.32 1.61
C HIS A 25 26.80 45.89 1.95
N HIS A 26 25.50 45.57 1.90
CA HIS A 26 24.96 44.24 2.24
C HIS A 26 24.50 43.42 1.03
N SER A 27 24.78 43.84 -0.20
CA SER A 27 24.40 43.10 -1.40
C SER A 27 25.54 42.93 -2.38
N ASN A 28 26.56 42.19 -1.96
CA ASN A 28 27.55 41.70 -2.90
C ASN A 28 26.84 40.71 -3.85
N ALA A 29 26.69 41.06 -5.13
CA ALA A 29 25.97 40.23 -6.10
C ALA A 29 26.50 38.79 -6.18
N GLU A 30 27.75 38.57 -5.78
CA GLU A 30 28.35 37.24 -5.61
C GLU A 30 27.75 36.42 -4.46
N GLU A 31 27.39 37.04 -3.32
CA GLU A 31 26.75 36.35 -2.20
C GLU A 31 25.34 35.87 -2.56
N PHE A 32 24.56 36.70 -3.29
CA PHE A 32 23.26 36.29 -3.82
C PHE A 32 23.40 35.17 -4.86
N ARG A 33 24.41 35.22 -5.74
CA ARG A 33 24.69 34.13 -6.69
C ARG A 33 25.15 32.86 -5.99
N ALA A 34 25.89 32.95 -4.89
CA ALA A 34 26.32 31.81 -4.10
C ALA A 34 25.17 31.22 -3.25
N ALA A 35 24.27 32.05 -2.74
CA ALA A 35 23.04 31.60 -2.09
C ALA A 35 22.10 30.93 -3.10
N ALA A 36 21.89 31.54 -4.28
CA ALA A 36 21.06 30.99 -5.35
C ALA A 36 21.60 29.62 -5.83
N ARG A 37 22.92 29.48 -5.99
CA ARG A 37 23.54 28.18 -6.31
C ARG A 37 23.29 27.13 -5.22
N ARG A 38 23.47 27.47 -3.95
CA ARG A 38 23.15 26.57 -2.82
C ARG A 38 21.67 26.17 -2.78
N HIS A 39 20.78 27.07 -3.16
CA HIS A 39 19.35 26.76 -3.27
C HIS A 39 19.04 25.87 -4.47
N GLN A 40 19.69 26.06 -5.61
CA GLN A 40 19.56 25.17 -6.77
C GLN A 40 20.10 23.77 -6.48
N GLU A 41 21.30 23.66 -5.91
CA GLU A 41 21.90 22.37 -5.54
C GLU A 41 21.00 21.58 -4.57
N ARG A 42 20.45 22.26 -3.54
CA ARG A 42 19.48 21.63 -2.63
C ARG A 42 18.18 21.25 -3.32
N ALA A 43 17.69 22.06 -4.26
CA ALA A 43 16.47 21.74 -5.01
C ALA A 43 16.67 20.50 -5.90
N GLU A 44 17.83 20.39 -6.57
CA GLU A 44 18.20 19.22 -7.36
C GLU A 44 18.36 17.97 -6.49
N GLU A 45 18.98 18.09 -5.31
CA GLU A 45 19.14 16.97 -4.36
C GLU A 45 17.79 16.49 -3.80
N ILE A 46 16.89 17.43 -3.46
CA ILE A 46 15.52 17.13 -3.02
C ILE A 46 14.73 16.48 -4.16
N GLN A 47 14.87 16.97 -5.40
CA GLN A 47 14.19 16.40 -6.57
C GLN A 47 14.68 14.98 -6.85
N ALA A 48 15.99 14.75 -6.88
CA ALA A 48 16.58 13.42 -7.07
C ALA A 48 16.15 12.43 -5.97
N SER A 49 16.12 12.89 -4.71
CA SER A 49 15.62 12.10 -3.59
C SER A 49 14.14 11.76 -3.75
N THR A 50 13.30 12.73 -4.14
CA THR A 50 11.86 12.55 -4.35
C THR A 50 11.59 11.54 -5.48
N GLU A 51 12.33 11.63 -6.59
CA GLU A 51 12.24 10.68 -7.70
C GLU A 51 12.72 9.27 -7.32
N SER A 52 13.74 9.16 -6.47
CA SER A 52 14.15 7.86 -5.92
C SER A 52 13.03 7.25 -5.07
N TYR A 53 12.44 8.03 -4.17
CA TYR A 53 11.34 7.56 -3.32
C TYR A 53 10.09 7.18 -4.11
N ALA A 54 9.75 7.93 -5.17
CA ALA A 54 8.64 7.59 -6.05
C ALA A 54 8.86 6.21 -6.70
N ARG A 55 10.08 5.93 -7.18
CA ARG A 55 10.44 4.63 -7.78
C ARG A 55 10.42 3.48 -6.78
N ASP A 56 10.95 3.70 -5.57
CA ASP A 56 10.91 2.68 -4.51
C ASP A 56 9.47 2.34 -4.12
N PHE A 57 8.58 3.33 -4.09
CA PHE A 57 7.17 3.11 -3.82
C PHE A 57 6.43 2.42 -4.97
N GLU A 58 6.67 2.81 -6.21
CA GLU A 58 6.13 2.12 -7.37
C GLU A 58 6.51 0.63 -7.33
N LYS A 59 7.78 0.34 -7.02
CA LYS A 59 8.28 -1.02 -6.85
C LYS A 59 7.60 -1.74 -5.69
N MET A 60 7.39 -1.07 -4.55
CA MET A 60 6.69 -1.65 -3.40
C MET A 60 5.24 -2.00 -3.73
N ILE A 61 4.50 -1.08 -4.38
CA ILE A 61 3.12 -1.31 -4.82
C ILE A 61 3.06 -2.46 -5.84
N ARG A 62 3.97 -2.46 -6.80
CA ARG A 62 4.02 -3.49 -7.84
C ARG A 62 4.35 -4.87 -7.26
N ASN A 63 5.30 -4.97 -6.33
CA ASN A 63 5.61 -6.22 -5.63
C ASN A 63 4.42 -6.72 -4.80
N LEU A 64 3.76 -5.82 -4.06
CA LEU A 64 2.52 -6.13 -3.33
C LEU A 64 1.42 -6.67 -4.25
N HIS A 65 1.34 -6.17 -5.49
CA HIS A 65 0.36 -6.60 -6.47
C HIS A 65 0.71 -7.93 -7.14
N GLU A 66 1.97 -8.11 -7.55
CA GLU A 66 2.44 -9.29 -8.30
C GLU A 66 2.51 -10.57 -7.46
N GLU A 67 3.00 -10.51 -6.20
CA GLU A 67 3.09 -11.70 -5.33
C GLU A 67 1.71 -12.25 -4.94
N SER A 68 0.72 -11.37 -4.88
CA SER A 68 -0.63 -11.68 -4.38
C SER A 68 -1.48 -12.45 -5.39
N ILE A 69 -1.26 -12.24 -6.68
CA ILE A 69 -2.20 -12.71 -7.71
C ILE A 69 -1.87 -14.13 -8.21
N LYS A 70 -0.60 -14.53 -8.21
CA LYS A 70 -0.18 -15.69 -9.01
C LYS A 70 -0.24 -17.04 -8.30
N TYR A 71 0.22 -17.15 -7.05
CA TYR A 71 0.48 -18.48 -6.49
C TYR A 71 -0.75 -19.13 -5.86
N ILE A 72 -1.53 -18.37 -5.10
CA ILE A 72 -2.67 -18.90 -4.34
C ILE A 72 -3.91 -19.08 -5.24
N ASN A 73 -4.17 -18.13 -6.15
CA ASN A 73 -5.34 -18.23 -7.04
C ASN A 73 -5.27 -19.43 -7.98
N THR A 74 -4.11 -19.71 -8.56
CA THR A 74 -3.99 -20.83 -9.52
C THR A 74 -4.15 -22.17 -8.83
N VAL A 75 -3.52 -22.38 -7.66
CA VAL A 75 -3.64 -23.64 -6.91
C VAL A 75 -5.08 -23.86 -6.41
N SER A 76 -5.71 -22.82 -5.86
CA SER A 76 -7.10 -22.92 -5.38
C SER A 76 -8.09 -23.17 -6.51
N VAL A 77 -7.96 -22.48 -7.65
CA VAL A 77 -8.83 -22.70 -8.81
C VAL A 77 -8.68 -24.13 -9.33
N ILE A 78 -7.45 -24.63 -9.52
CA ILE A 78 -7.21 -26.00 -9.97
C ILE A 78 -7.80 -27.01 -8.98
N GLY A 79 -7.59 -26.81 -7.67
CA GLY A 79 -8.11 -27.70 -6.63
C GLY A 79 -9.64 -27.78 -6.63
N TYR A 80 -10.32 -26.64 -6.67
CA TYR A 80 -11.78 -26.61 -6.71
C TYR A 80 -12.35 -27.16 -8.02
N THR A 81 -11.71 -26.90 -9.16
CA THR A 81 -12.10 -27.50 -10.44
C THR A 81 -12.01 -29.02 -10.38
N ALA A 82 -10.91 -29.57 -9.83
CA ALA A 82 -10.76 -31.00 -9.66
C ALA A 82 -11.84 -31.58 -8.73
N TYR A 83 -12.10 -30.93 -7.59
CA TYR A 83 -13.13 -31.34 -6.64
C TYR A 83 -14.53 -31.42 -7.29
N PHE A 84 -14.93 -30.35 -7.99
CA PHE A 84 -16.24 -30.30 -8.64
C PHE A 84 -16.36 -31.26 -9.82
N ALA A 85 -15.27 -31.50 -10.56
CA ALA A 85 -15.25 -32.52 -11.61
C ALA A 85 -15.47 -33.92 -11.03
N THR A 86 -14.75 -34.29 -9.96
CA THR A 86 -14.94 -35.59 -9.29
C THR A 86 -16.36 -35.74 -8.74
N TRP A 87 -16.93 -34.66 -8.18
CA TRP A 87 -18.32 -34.66 -7.72
C TRP A 87 -19.32 -34.86 -8.86
N ALA A 88 -19.09 -34.24 -10.02
CA ALA A 88 -19.97 -34.40 -11.17
C ALA A 88 -20.00 -35.84 -11.70
N PHE A 89 -18.87 -36.56 -11.63
CA PHE A 89 -18.80 -37.98 -12.01
C PHE A 89 -19.43 -38.91 -10.98
N THR A 90 -19.30 -38.60 -9.68
CA THR A 90 -19.78 -39.47 -8.61
C THR A 90 -21.23 -39.21 -8.20
N LYS A 91 -21.86 -38.12 -8.66
CA LYS A 91 -23.23 -37.75 -8.27
C LYS A 91 -24.27 -38.86 -8.52
N GLY A 92 -24.07 -39.71 -9.54
CA GLY A 92 -25.01 -40.77 -9.89
C GLY A 92 -25.01 -41.96 -8.93
N SER A 93 -23.92 -42.18 -8.18
CA SER A 93 -23.77 -43.25 -7.21
C SER A 93 -24.03 -42.80 -5.76
N MET A 94 -24.40 -41.54 -5.56
CA MET A 94 -24.59 -40.94 -4.24
C MET A 94 -26.03 -41.06 -3.73
N THR A 95 -26.17 -41.30 -2.43
CA THR A 95 -27.44 -41.04 -1.74
C THR A 95 -27.69 -39.53 -1.61
N ASN A 96 -28.96 -39.12 -1.53
CA ASN A 96 -29.33 -37.70 -1.40
C ASN A 96 -28.65 -37.01 -0.21
N GLN A 97 -28.46 -37.72 0.91
CA GLN A 97 -27.79 -37.21 2.10
C GLN A 97 -26.29 -36.97 1.87
N GLN A 98 -25.60 -37.91 1.21
CA GLN A 98 -24.17 -37.76 0.86
C GLN A 98 -23.96 -36.62 -0.14
N HIS A 99 -24.85 -36.52 -1.13
CA HIS A 99 -24.80 -35.44 -2.12
C HIS A 99 -24.92 -34.06 -1.46
N ALA A 100 -25.89 -33.89 -0.56
CA ALA A 100 -26.09 -32.65 0.19
C ALA A 100 -24.91 -32.31 1.11
N LEU A 101 -24.36 -33.30 1.83
CA LEU A 101 -23.23 -33.09 2.74
C LEU A 101 -21.94 -32.69 2.00
N ILE A 102 -21.59 -33.41 0.93
CA ILE A 102 -20.39 -33.15 0.13
C ILE A 102 -20.48 -31.79 -0.58
N GLY A 103 -21.67 -31.45 -1.08
CA GLY A 103 -21.96 -30.12 -1.62
C GLY A 103 -21.79 -29.02 -0.56
N LEU A 104 -22.36 -29.20 0.63
CA LEU A 104 -22.25 -28.23 1.73
C LEU A 104 -20.80 -28.03 2.18
N LEU A 105 -20.03 -29.11 2.32
CA LEU A 105 -18.60 -29.05 2.67
C LEU A 105 -17.79 -28.29 1.61
N GLY A 106 -18.05 -28.55 0.33
CA GLY A 106 -17.44 -27.82 -0.78
C GLY A 106 -17.80 -26.33 -0.74
N MET A 107 -19.08 -26.00 -0.54
CA MET A 107 -19.54 -24.62 -0.45
C MET A 107 -18.94 -23.87 0.75
N LEU A 108 -18.89 -24.49 1.93
CA LEU A 108 -18.28 -23.89 3.13
C LEU A 108 -16.77 -23.67 2.95
N SER A 109 -16.08 -24.63 2.33
CA SER A 109 -14.66 -24.51 1.99
C SER A 109 -14.39 -23.29 1.10
N VAL A 110 -15.14 -23.19 -0.01
CA VAL A 110 -15.00 -22.09 -0.98
C VAL A 110 -15.40 -20.76 -0.34
N ALA A 111 -16.53 -20.71 0.37
CA ALA A 111 -17.03 -19.48 0.97
C ALA A 111 -16.05 -18.92 2.01
N ALA A 112 -15.50 -19.76 2.89
CA ALA A 112 -14.51 -19.34 3.88
C ALA A 112 -13.24 -18.81 3.21
N PHE A 113 -12.77 -19.49 2.16
CA PHE A 113 -11.60 -19.06 1.40
C PHE A 113 -11.84 -17.73 0.66
N VAL A 114 -12.96 -17.58 -0.04
CA VAL A 114 -13.32 -16.36 -0.77
C VAL A 114 -13.49 -15.17 0.18
N LEU A 115 -14.20 -15.34 1.30
CA LEU A 115 -14.37 -14.28 2.29
C LEU A 115 -13.02 -13.81 2.84
N TRP A 116 -12.10 -14.75 3.04
CA TRP A 116 -10.76 -14.43 3.50
C TRP A 116 -9.94 -13.67 2.44
N GLU A 117 -9.98 -14.11 1.17
CA GLU A 117 -9.35 -13.38 0.06
C GLU A 117 -9.92 -11.97 -0.11
N MET A 118 -11.24 -11.81 0.02
CA MET A 118 -11.89 -10.49 0.00
C MET A 118 -11.42 -9.61 1.16
N LEU A 119 -11.29 -10.16 2.36
CA LEU A 119 -10.78 -9.44 3.53
C LEU A 119 -9.32 -9.00 3.32
N GLN A 120 -8.47 -9.89 2.81
CA GLN A 120 -7.09 -9.54 2.47
C GLN A 120 -7.02 -8.44 1.40
N GLY A 121 -7.84 -8.54 0.37
CA GLY A 121 -7.97 -7.52 -0.67
C GLY A 121 -8.39 -6.16 -0.10
N PHE A 122 -9.38 -6.15 0.80
CA PHE A 122 -9.84 -4.92 1.46
C PHE A 122 -8.74 -4.26 2.30
N VAL A 123 -8.01 -5.04 3.10
CA VAL A 123 -6.91 -4.52 3.94
C VAL A 123 -5.76 -3.97 3.10
N ARG A 124 -5.44 -4.62 1.97
CA ARG A 124 -4.43 -4.13 1.02
C ARG A 124 -4.88 -2.85 0.34
N LEU A 125 -6.13 -2.77 -0.12
CA LEU A 125 -6.68 -1.54 -0.69
C LEU A 125 -6.64 -0.38 0.31
N GLN A 126 -6.90 -0.65 1.59
CA GLN A 126 -6.76 0.35 2.63
C GLN A 126 -5.29 0.80 2.80
N ALA A 127 -4.32 -0.11 2.77
CA ALA A 127 -2.89 0.24 2.83
C ALA A 127 -2.47 1.10 1.62
N ILE A 128 -2.93 0.75 0.41
CA ILE A 128 -2.68 1.54 -0.81
C ILE A 128 -3.34 2.92 -0.70
N SER A 129 -4.56 3.00 -0.17
CA SER A 129 -5.27 4.28 0.02
C SER A 129 -4.54 5.19 1.02
N ASP A 130 -4.08 4.63 2.14
CA ASP A 130 -3.27 5.34 3.14
C ASP A 130 -1.97 5.88 2.50
N LEU A 131 -1.33 5.07 1.64
CA LEU A 131 -0.11 5.44 0.92
C LEU A 131 -0.34 6.51 -0.16
N SER A 132 -1.46 6.42 -0.88
CA SER A 132 -1.85 7.41 -1.88
C SER A 132 -2.15 8.76 -1.25
N ARG A 133 -2.78 8.77 -0.07
CA ARG A 133 -3.03 9.98 0.70
C ARG A 133 -1.73 10.66 1.12
N ILE A 134 -0.77 9.88 1.61
CA ILE A 134 0.59 10.31 1.91
C ILE A 134 1.23 11.03 0.71
N TYR A 135 1.11 10.48 -0.49
CA TYR A 135 1.65 11.09 -1.71
C TYR A 135 0.95 12.43 -2.06
N ARG A 136 -0.38 12.47 -1.92
CA ARG A 136 -1.18 13.65 -2.26
C ARG A 136 -0.97 14.82 -1.29
N GLU A 137 -0.62 14.54 -0.04
CA GLU A 137 -0.37 15.55 0.99
C GLU A 137 1.07 16.10 0.96
N GLY A 138 1.97 15.55 0.13
CA GLY A 138 3.31 16.10 -0.12
C GLY A 138 4.24 16.01 1.09
N ILE A 139 4.73 14.81 1.41
CA ILE A 139 5.67 14.61 2.53
C ILE A 139 7.03 15.24 2.21
N SER A 140 7.57 16.02 3.14
CA SER A 140 8.96 16.50 3.06
C SER A 140 9.95 15.34 3.17
N VAL A 141 11.07 15.42 2.44
CA VAL A 141 12.14 14.41 2.42
C VAL A 141 12.56 13.96 3.84
N GLU A 142 12.57 14.87 4.81
CA GLU A 142 12.94 14.60 6.21
C GLU A 142 11.90 13.78 7.00
N ASN A 143 10.62 13.87 6.64
CA ASN A 143 9.56 13.12 7.32
C ASN A 143 9.31 11.75 6.70
N PHE A 144 9.92 11.46 5.57
CA PHE A 144 9.72 10.22 4.82
C PHE A 144 10.08 8.98 5.63
N GLU A 145 11.27 8.94 6.24
CA GLU A 145 11.72 7.79 7.01
C GLU A 145 10.79 7.50 8.20
N ARG A 146 10.34 8.56 8.88
CA ARG A 146 9.40 8.43 10.00
C ARG A 146 8.07 7.82 9.56
N VAL A 147 7.51 8.32 8.45
CA VAL A 147 6.23 7.82 7.92
C VAL A 147 6.37 6.38 7.41
N ARG A 148 7.48 6.04 6.75
CA ARG A 148 7.80 4.68 6.34
C ARG A 148 7.84 3.74 7.54
N ASP A 149 8.57 4.09 8.58
CA ASP A 149 8.73 3.24 9.77
C ASP A 149 7.42 3.09 10.56
N GLU A 150 6.60 4.13 10.61
CA GLU A 150 5.24 4.05 11.16
C GLU A 150 4.35 3.11 10.37
N GLN A 151 4.41 3.15 9.03
CA GLN A 151 3.67 2.24 8.15
C GLN A 151 4.13 0.79 8.34
N LEU A 152 5.43 0.54 8.32
CA LEU A 152 5.99 -0.80 8.57
C LEU A 152 5.57 -1.35 9.93
N ARG A 153 5.56 -0.52 10.99
CA ARG A 153 5.05 -0.93 12.32
C ARG A 153 3.57 -1.26 12.30
N ARG A 154 2.74 -0.50 11.58
CA ARG A 154 1.30 -0.77 11.44
C ARG A 154 1.06 -2.06 10.68
N GLU A 155 1.78 -2.29 9.58
CA GLU A 155 1.72 -3.54 8.82
C GLU A 155 2.18 -4.73 9.66
N ALA A 156 3.30 -4.62 10.39
CA ALA A 156 3.78 -5.68 11.28
C ALA A 156 2.71 -6.05 12.33
N LYS A 157 2.08 -5.05 12.96
CA LYS A 157 0.98 -5.29 13.90
C LYS A 157 -0.22 -5.97 13.23
N ARG A 158 -0.62 -5.53 12.04
CA ARG A 158 -1.69 -6.21 11.26
C ARG A 158 -1.30 -7.67 10.97
N MET A 159 -0.08 -7.92 10.53
CA MET A 159 0.42 -9.27 10.24
C MET A 159 0.39 -10.19 11.45
N THR A 160 0.63 -9.70 12.68
CA THR A 160 0.55 -10.53 13.88
C THR A 160 -0.86 -11.09 14.14
N ILE A 161 -1.92 -10.39 13.72
CA ILE A 161 -3.31 -10.82 13.87
C ILE A 161 -3.76 -11.63 12.64
N PHE A 162 -3.35 -11.19 11.45
CA PHE A 162 -3.77 -11.82 10.20
C PHE A 162 -3.15 -13.20 9.99
N ASN A 163 -1.91 -13.42 10.41
CA ASN A 163 -1.23 -14.69 10.20
C ASN A 163 -1.90 -15.88 10.94
N PRO A 164 -2.26 -15.79 12.24
CA PRO A 164 -3.00 -16.87 12.90
C PRO A 164 -4.41 -17.05 12.31
N ALA A 165 -5.10 -15.96 11.95
CA ALA A 165 -6.41 -16.05 11.32
C ALA A 165 -6.36 -16.76 9.96
N HIS A 166 -5.34 -16.46 9.14
CA HIS A 166 -5.10 -17.17 7.87
C HIS A 166 -4.95 -18.67 8.09
N LYS A 167 -4.14 -19.07 9.07
CA LYS A 167 -3.92 -20.49 9.38
C LYS A 167 -5.22 -21.19 9.78
N LEU A 168 -6.09 -20.52 10.55
CA LEU A 168 -7.39 -21.09 10.93
C LEU A 168 -8.32 -21.24 9.73
N VAL A 169 -8.43 -20.21 8.88
CA VAL A 169 -9.27 -20.27 7.67
C VAL A 169 -8.74 -21.33 6.71
N PHE A 170 -7.42 -21.38 6.51
CA PHE A 170 -6.78 -22.37 5.65
C PHE A 170 -7.03 -23.78 6.17
N LEU A 171 -6.83 -24.03 7.47
CA LEU A 171 -7.06 -25.34 8.08
C LEU A 171 -8.54 -25.77 7.96
N PHE A 172 -9.47 -24.84 8.18
CA PHE A 172 -10.90 -25.10 8.03
C PHE A 172 -11.27 -25.41 6.58
N SER A 173 -10.85 -24.57 5.64
CA SER A 173 -11.12 -24.73 4.20
C SER A 173 -10.51 -26.03 3.66
N ALA A 174 -9.22 -26.25 3.92
CA ALA A 174 -8.53 -27.48 3.54
C ALA A 174 -9.17 -28.71 4.19
N GLY A 175 -9.55 -28.63 5.47
CA GLY A 175 -10.22 -29.72 6.19
C GLY A 175 -11.54 -30.11 5.54
N CYS A 176 -12.39 -29.13 5.21
CA CYS A 176 -13.65 -29.37 4.51
C CYS A 176 -13.43 -29.96 3.11
N ALA A 177 -12.48 -29.41 2.34
CA ALA A 177 -12.16 -29.88 1.00
C ALA A 177 -11.60 -31.31 1.00
N PHE A 178 -10.66 -31.63 1.89
CA PHE A 178 -10.08 -32.97 2.00
C PHE A 178 -11.09 -33.98 2.51
N TYR A 179 -11.92 -33.63 3.48
CA TYR A 179 -12.95 -34.54 3.99
C TYR A 179 -13.99 -34.86 2.90
N GLY A 180 -14.52 -33.84 2.21
CA GLY A 180 -15.42 -34.04 1.08
C GLY A 180 -14.77 -34.81 -0.07
N GLY A 181 -13.51 -34.52 -0.37
CA GLY A 181 -12.72 -35.17 -1.42
C GLY A 181 -12.43 -36.64 -1.11
N ALA A 182 -12.12 -36.97 0.15
CA ALA A 182 -11.93 -38.35 0.59
C ALA A 182 -13.24 -39.15 0.50
N MET A 183 -14.37 -38.55 0.88
CA MET A 183 -15.68 -39.18 0.68
C MET A 183 -15.98 -39.43 -0.81
N LEU A 184 -15.69 -38.45 -1.66
CA LEU A 184 -15.83 -38.58 -3.11
C LEU A 184 -14.98 -39.72 -3.68
N MET A 185 -13.71 -39.81 -3.27
CA MET A 185 -12.80 -40.87 -3.71
C MET A 185 -13.23 -42.25 -3.22
N HIS A 186 -13.67 -42.35 -1.97
CA HIS A 186 -14.18 -43.61 -1.43
C HIS A 186 -15.42 -44.10 -2.20
N LEU A 187 -16.35 -43.18 -2.49
CA LEU A 187 -17.54 -43.48 -3.27
C LEU A 187 -17.20 -43.88 -4.71
N LEU A 188 -16.29 -43.15 -5.35
CA LEU A 188 -15.80 -43.49 -6.70
C LEU A 188 -15.21 -44.90 -6.73
N TYR A 189 -14.32 -45.22 -5.77
CA TYR A 189 -13.71 -46.55 -5.66
C TYR A 189 -14.76 -47.64 -5.42
N SER A 190 -15.76 -47.40 -4.57
CA SER A 190 -16.83 -48.36 -4.32
C SER A 190 -17.81 -48.55 -5.48
N SER A 191 -17.79 -47.65 -6.47
CA SER A 191 -18.67 -47.67 -7.65
C SER A 191 -18.01 -48.26 -8.91
N LEU A 192 -16.69 -48.54 -8.86
CA LEU A 192 -15.92 -49.25 -9.88
C LEU A 192 -15.99 -50.76 -9.65
#